data_AF-A0A1L8E740-F1
#
_entry.id   AF-A0A1L8E740-F1
#
_cell.length_a   1.000
_cell.length_b   1.000
_cell.length_c   1.000
_cell.angle_alpha   90.00
_cell.angle_beta   90.00
_cell.angle_gamma   90.00
#
_symmetry.space_group_name_H-M   'P 1'
#
loop_
_entity.id
_entity.type
_entity.pdbx_description
1 polymer ?
#
loop_
_entity_poly.entity_id
_entity_poly.type
_entity_poly.pdbx_seq_one_letter_code
_entity_poly.pdbx_strand_id
1 'polypeptide(L)'
;ELGIPTANYPLEVVKSLPDAIQPGVYYGWANVDNGPVYKMVMSIGWNPFYDNKEKSMETHILHPFKRDLYGCLLKVCIVGYLRPEENFKSLDDLINCIKRDIAQAEELLESNESNKQLKNHKYFLDTNCTNNAKTGNGTVRDDI
;
A
#
# COMPACT_ATOMS: atom_id res chain seq x y z
N GLU A 1 9.88 17.03 -1.73
CA GLU A 1 8.68 16.21 -1.46
C GLU A 1 8.16 15.64 -2.77
N LEU A 2 8.02 14.32 -2.87
CA LEU A 2 7.70 13.62 -4.14
C LEU A 2 6.22 13.73 -4.55
N GLY A 3 5.35 14.20 -3.64
CA GLY A 3 3.90 14.27 -3.86
C GLY A 3 3.21 12.90 -3.88
N ILE A 4 3.89 11.84 -3.43
CA ILE A 4 3.41 10.45 -3.44
C ILE A 4 3.47 9.93 -1.99
N PRO A 5 2.54 10.36 -1.11
CA PRO A 5 2.52 9.90 0.28
C PRO A 5 2.23 8.41 0.37
N THR A 6 3.02 7.67 1.16
CA THR A 6 2.82 6.25 1.43
C THR A 6 2.37 6.01 2.86
N ALA A 7 1.41 5.10 3.03
CA ALA A 7 1.01 4.57 4.33
C ALA A 7 1.85 3.33 4.66
N ASN A 8 2.50 3.36 5.81
CA ASN A 8 3.30 2.26 6.35
C ASN A 8 2.46 1.38 7.28
N TYR A 9 2.82 0.10 7.37
CA TYR A 9 2.10 -0.87 8.20
C TYR A 9 2.94 -1.31 9.41
N PRO A 10 2.28 -1.63 10.55
CA PRO A 10 2.94 -2.30 11.66
C PRO A 10 3.57 -3.63 11.24
N LEU A 11 4.71 -3.98 11.83
CA LEU A 11 5.45 -5.22 11.52
C LEU A 11 4.58 -6.47 11.66
N GLU A 12 3.64 -6.49 12.60
CA GLU A 12 2.69 -7.60 12.78
C GLU A 12 1.83 -7.86 11.54
N VAL A 13 1.42 -6.80 10.82
CA VAL A 13 0.66 -6.92 9.58
C VAL A 13 1.56 -7.49 8.49
N VAL A 14 2.79 -7.00 8.39
CA VAL A 14 3.74 -7.47 7.37
C VAL A 14 4.12 -8.94 7.57
N LYS A 15 4.26 -9.39 8.83
CA LYS A 15 4.50 -10.80 9.19
C LYS A 15 3.32 -11.72 8.90
N SER A 16 2.11 -11.17 8.78
CA SER A 16 0.92 -11.93 8.43
C SER A 16 0.78 -12.17 6.91
N LEU A 17 1.61 -11.52 6.09
CA LEU A 17 1.62 -11.74 4.65
C LEU A 17 2.05 -13.19 4.35
N PRO A 18 1.41 -13.86 3.38
CA PRO A 18 1.87 -15.16 2.93
C PRO A 18 3.33 -15.13 2.47
N ASP A 19 4.12 -16.13 2.85
CA ASP A 19 5.54 -16.23 2.46
C ASP A 19 5.74 -16.18 0.94
N ALA A 20 4.74 -16.65 0.19
CA ALA A 20 4.70 -16.66 -1.28
C ALA A 20 4.57 -15.27 -1.91
N ILE A 21 4.20 -14.22 -1.16
CA ILE A 21 4.22 -12.85 -1.66
C ILE A 21 5.67 -12.44 -1.89
N GLN A 22 6.00 -12.13 -3.14
CA GLN A 22 7.34 -11.73 -3.54
C GLN A 22 7.53 -10.22 -3.33
N PRO A 23 8.76 -9.75 -3.09
CA PRO A 23 9.04 -8.33 -3.16
C PRO A 23 8.75 -7.76 -4.56
N GLY A 24 8.20 -6.55 -4.61
CA GLY A 24 7.87 -5.83 -5.83
C GLY A 24 6.69 -4.88 -5.67
N VAL A 25 6.17 -4.42 -6.80
CA VAL A 25 5.07 -3.47 -6.87
C VAL A 25 3.78 -4.17 -7.23
N TYR A 26 2.74 -3.87 -6.46
CA TYR A 26 1.40 -4.40 -6.56
C TYR A 26 0.39 -3.28 -6.77
N TYR A 27 -0.80 -3.64 -7.24
CA TYR A 27 -1.92 -2.71 -7.37
C TYR A 27 -3.20 -3.30 -6.81
N GLY A 28 -4.14 -2.43 -6.47
CA GLY A 28 -5.43 -2.88 -5.98
C GLY A 28 -6.32 -1.78 -5.46
N TRP A 29 -7.11 -2.13 -4.45
CA TRP A 29 -8.08 -1.25 -3.83
C TRP A 29 -7.72 -0.99 -2.37
N ALA A 30 -7.92 0.25 -1.93
CA ALA A 30 -7.72 0.69 -0.55
C ALA A 30 -8.92 1.45 -0.02
N ASN A 31 -9.11 1.35 1.29
CA ASN A 31 -10.12 2.12 2.01
C ASN A 31 -9.57 2.56 3.36
N VAL A 32 -9.91 3.79 3.76
CA VAL A 32 -9.52 4.38 5.04
C VAL A 32 -10.77 4.54 5.90
N ASP A 33 -10.74 4.02 7.13
CA ASP A 33 -11.79 4.17 8.16
C ASP A 33 -13.21 3.83 7.65
N ASN A 34 -13.36 2.81 6.81
CA ASN A 34 -14.64 2.41 6.19
C ASN A 34 -15.27 3.52 5.31
N GLY A 35 -14.45 4.43 4.77
CA GLY A 35 -14.87 5.47 3.81
C GLY A 35 -15.09 4.95 2.38
N PRO A 36 -14.87 5.79 1.35
CA PRO A 36 -14.88 5.32 -0.04
C PRO A 36 -13.70 4.41 -0.36
N VAL A 37 -13.87 3.53 -1.35
CA VAL A 37 -12.82 2.66 -1.86
C VAL A 37 -12.12 3.33 -3.04
N TYR A 38 -10.80 3.46 -2.95
CA TYR A 38 -9.93 4.11 -3.92
C TYR A 38 -8.94 3.13 -4.52
N LYS A 39 -8.42 3.43 -5.71
CA LYS A 39 -7.31 2.69 -6.30
C LYS A 39 -6.04 2.91 -5.46
N MET A 40 -5.15 1.93 -5.45
CA MET A 40 -3.85 2.04 -4.79
C MET A 40 -2.76 1.32 -5.57
N VAL A 41 -1.52 1.75 -5.34
CA VAL A 41 -0.31 0.96 -5.61
C VAL A 41 0.39 0.67 -4.30
N MET A 42 1.08 -0.46 -4.24
CA MET A 42 1.75 -0.93 -3.04
C MET A 42 3.15 -1.43 -3.38
N SER A 43 4.14 -0.99 -2.61
CA SER A 43 5.49 -1.57 -2.63
C SER A 43 5.63 -2.55 -1.48
N ILE A 44 6.16 -3.74 -1.77
CA ILE A 44 6.58 -4.73 -0.79
C ILE A 44 8.07 -4.97 -1.01
N GLY A 45 8.88 -4.70 0.00
CA GLY A 45 10.35 -4.78 -0.12
C GLY A 45 10.98 -5.46 1.09
N TRP A 46 12.29 -5.64 1.07
CA TRP A 46 13.05 -6.05 2.26
C TRP A 46 13.47 -4.82 3.06
N ASN A 47 13.31 -4.87 4.39
CA ASN A 47 13.69 -3.77 5.25
C ASN A 47 15.18 -3.84 5.64
N PRO A 48 16.03 -2.88 5.20
CA PRO A 48 17.46 -2.90 5.51
C PRO A 48 17.78 -2.75 6.99
N PHE A 49 16.90 -2.10 7.76
CA PHE A 49 17.10 -1.86 9.20
C PHE A 49 16.96 -3.13 10.05
N TYR A 50 16.37 -4.20 9.49
CA TYR A 50 16.20 -5.50 10.15
C TYR A 50 17.04 -6.59 9.47
N ASP A 51 18.24 -6.26 9.00
CA ASP A 51 19.14 -7.16 8.25
C ASP A 51 18.47 -7.82 7.02
N ASN A 52 17.47 -7.17 6.40
CA ASN A 52 16.64 -7.77 5.34
C ASN A 52 15.96 -9.09 5.74
N LYS A 53 15.72 -9.32 7.03
CA LYS A 53 14.99 -10.51 7.52
C LYS A 53 13.48 -10.31 7.51
N GLU A 54 13.05 -9.05 7.51
CA GLU A 54 11.66 -8.65 7.57
C GLU A 54 11.30 -7.86 6.32
N LYS A 55 10.09 -8.09 5.79
CA LYS A 55 9.57 -7.28 4.69
C LYS A 55 9.11 -5.92 5.22
N SER A 56 8.99 -4.94 4.34
CA SER A 56 8.23 -3.70 4.51
C SER A 56 7.07 -3.68 3.53
N MET A 57 6.03 -2.92 3.85
CA MET A 57 4.88 -2.70 2.98
C MET A 57 4.51 -1.23 3.03
N GLU A 58 4.35 -0.63 1.86
CA GLU A 58 4.03 0.79 1.69
C GLU A 58 2.91 0.92 0.68
N THR A 59 1.84 1.63 1.02
CA THR A 59 0.69 1.83 0.12
C THR A 59 0.51 3.29 -0.24
N HIS A 60 0.52 3.60 -1.52
CA HIS A 60 0.09 4.89 -2.03
C HIS A 60 -1.35 4.79 -2.54
N ILE A 61 -2.26 5.53 -1.90
CA ILE A 61 -3.66 5.60 -2.31
C ILE A 61 -3.78 6.69 -3.37
N LEU A 62 -4.39 6.38 -4.52
CA LEU A 62 -4.59 7.29 -5.64
C LEU A 62 -5.79 8.22 -5.37
N HIS A 63 -5.70 8.95 -4.26
CA HIS A 63 -6.68 9.94 -3.85
C HIS A 63 -6.00 11.01 -2.98
N PRO A 64 -6.16 12.30 -3.29
CA PRO A 64 -5.60 13.37 -2.47
C PRO A 64 -6.38 13.52 -1.17
N PHE A 65 -5.79 13.08 -0.05
CA PHE A 65 -6.34 13.35 1.27
C PHE A 65 -5.94 14.74 1.76
N LYS A 66 -6.86 15.42 2.45
CA LYS A 66 -6.63 16.72 3.10
C LYS A 66 -6.10 16.61 4.52
N ARG A 67 -5.78 15.39 4.95
CA ARG A 67 -5.35 15.04 6.30
C ARG A 67 -4.36 13.88 6.24
N ASP A 68 -3.55 13.74 7.27
CA ASP A 68 -2.75 12.54 7.46
C ASP A 68 -3.63 11.34 7.84
N LEU A 69 -3.11 10.16 7.51
CA LEU A 69 -3.79 8.88 7.72
C LEU A 69 -3.21 8.11 8.92
N TYR A 70 -2.39 8.75 9.74
CA TYR A 70 -1.82 8.13 10.94
C TYR A 70 -2.91 7.69 11.93
N GLY A 71 -2.80 6.45 12.42
CA GLY A 71 -3.78 5.86 13.35
C GLY A 71 -5.10 5.43 12.70
N CYS A 72 -5.29 5.67 11.40
CA CYS A 72 -6.46 5.19 10.68
C CYS A 72 -6.38 3.70 10.38
N LEU A 73 -7.55 3.08 10.27
CA LEU A 73 -7.64 1.72 9.76
C LEU A 73 -7.55 1.76 8.24
N LEU A 74 -6.45 1.23 7.71
CA LEU A 74 -6.25 1.04 6.27
C LEU A 74 -6.59 -0.40 5.89
N LYS A 75 -7.65 -0.57 5.10
CA LYS A 75 -8.02 -1.84 4.46
C LYS A 75 -7.48 -1.88 3.05
N VAL A 76 -6.90 -3.01 2.65
CA VAL A 76 -6.35 -3.20 1.30
C VAL A 76 -6.77 -4.53 0.70
N CYS A 77 -7.01 -4.51 -0.61
CA CYS A 77 -7.20 -5.68 -1.43
C CYS A 77 -6.17 -5.63 -2.55
N ILE A 78 -5.14 -6.48 -2.45
CA ILE A 78 -4.14 -6.66 -3.51
C ILE A 78 -4.80 -7.45 -4.64
N VAL A 79 -4.84 -6.84 -5.83
CA VAL A 79 -5.51 -7.42 -7.02
C VAL A 79 -4.49 -8.09 -7.94
N GLY A 80 -3.32 -7.48 -8.11
CA GLY A 80 -2.29 -8.03 -8.98
C GLY A 80 -0.90 -7.43 -8.76
N TYR A 81 0.06 -8.05 -9.42
CA TYR A 81 1.47 -7.67 -9.44
C TYR A 81 1.80 -6.89 -10.71
N LEU A 82 2.59 -5.83 -10.59
CA LEU A 82 3.06 -5.02 -11.71
C LEU A 82 4.47 -5.40 -12.15
N ARG A 83 5.42 -5.38 -11.22
CA ARG A 83 6.86 -5.54 -11.52
C ARG A 83 7.68 -5.85 -10.27
N PRO A 84 8.92 -6.39 -10.43
CA PRO A 84 9.85 -6.54 -9.31
C PRO A 84 10.37 -5.19 -8.81
N GLU A 85 11.04 -5.21 -7.66
CA GLU A 85 11.82 -4.07 -7.18
C GLU A 85 12.93 -3.73 -8.19
N GLU A 86 13.17 -2.43 -8.39
CA GLU A 86 14.17 -1.93 -9.33
C GLU A 86 15.07 -0.92 -8.62
N ASN A 87 16.36 -0.95 -8.96
CA ASN A 87 17.32 0.07 -8.52
C ASN A 87 17.32 1.22 -9.52
N PHE A 88 17.13 2.44 -9.04
CA PHE A 88 17.12 3.64 -9.88
C PHE A 88 18.43 4.40 -9.78
N LYS A 89 18.89 4.92 -10.92
CA LYS A 89 20.16 5.69 -11.01
C LYS A 89 19.97 7.16 -10.67
N SER A 90 18.72 7.64 -10.67
CA SER A 90 18.36 9.01 -10.36
C SER A 90 16.97 9.07 -9.71
N LEU A 91 16.69 10.18 -9.03
CA LEU A 91 15.38 10.46 -8.47
C LEU A 91 14.31 10.58 -9.57
N ASP A 92 14.65 11.15 -10.73
CA ASP A 92 13.73 11.29 -11.86
C ASP A 92 13.34 9.93 -12.45
N ASP A 93 14.28 8.98 -12.53
CA ASP A 93 13.99 7.62 -12.98
C ASP A 93 13.00 6.92 -12.03
N LEU A 94 13.19 7.09 -10.73
CA LEU A 94 12.28 6.58 -9.70
C LEU A 94 10.88 7.19 -9.86
N ILE A 95 10.77 8.52 -9.96
CA ILE A 95 9.50 9.23 -10.13
C ILE A 95 8.78 8.76 -11.39
N ASN A 96 9.50 8.67 -12.51
CA ASN A 96 8.94 8.25 -13.79
C ASN A 96 8.48 6.79 -13.75
N CYS A 97 9.19 5.93 -13.01
CA CYS A 97 8.75 4.57 -12.78
C CYS A 97 7.45 4.51 -11.97
N ILE A 98 7.39 5.20 -10.82
CA ILE A 98 6.18 5.22 -9.99
C ILE A 98 4.97 5.77 -10.77
N LYS A 99 5.16 6.82 -11.57
CA LYS A 99 4.09 7.36 -12.44
C LYS A 99 3.59 6.34 -13.46
N ARG A 100 4.48 5.53 -14.03
CA ARG A 100 4.09 4.42 -14.93
C ARG A 100 3.32 3.34 -14.17
N ASP A 101 3.77 2.99 -12.96
CA ASP A 101 3.10 2.00 -12.11
C ASP A 101 1.66 2.45 -11.78
N ILE A 102 1.48 3.73 -11.42
CA ILE A 102 0.17 4.35 -11.17
C ILE A 102 -0.72 4.25 -12.41
N ALA A 103 -0.23 4.70 -13.57
CA ALA A 103 -1.00 4.68 -14.81
C ALA A 103 -1.43 3.26 -15.20
N GLN A 104 -0.52 2.29 -15.09
CA GLN A 104 -0.80 0.88 -15.38
C GLN A 104 -1.80 0.28 -14.38
N ALA A 105 -1.67 0.59 -13.09
CA ALA A 105 -2.64 0.17 -12.07
C ALA A 105 -4.04 0.72 -12.36
N GLU A 106 -4.16 1.99 -12.75
CA GLU A 106 -5.44 2.59 -13.10
C GLU A 106 -6.11 1.91 -14.29
N GLU A 107 -5.34 1.58 -15.32
CA GLU A 107 -5.81 0.87 -16.51
C GLU A 107 -6.26 -0.56 -16.18
N LEU A 108 -5.45 -1.32 -15.43
CA LEU A 108 -5.74 -2.72 -15.09
C LEU A 108 -6.95 -2.87 -14.17
N LEU A 109 -7.24 -1.87 -13.33
CA LEU A 109 -8.41 -1.86 -12.44
C LEU A 109 -9.71 -1.45 -13.15
N GLU A 110 -9.63 -0.80 -14.31
CA GLU A 110 -10.81 -0.41 -15.10
C GLU A 110 -11.10 -1.35 -16.27
N SER A 111 -10.06 -1.84 -16.94
CA SER A 111 -10.19 -2.67 -18.15
C SER A 111 -10.66 -4.10 -17.85
N ASN A 112 -10.42 -4.60 -16.64
CA ASN A 112 -10.85 -5.92 -16.21
C ASN A 112 -12.05 -5.81 -15.24
N GLU A 113 -13.23 -6.25 -15.69
CA GLU A 113 -14.45 -6.19 -14.90
C GLU A 113 -14.38 -6.96 -13.57
N SER A 114 -13.64 -8.08 -13.53
CA SER A 114 -13.45 -8.83 -12.28
C SER A 114 -12.64 -8.01 -11.28
N ASN A 115 -11.56 -7.38 -11.74
CA ASN A 115 -10.74 -6.48 -10.91
C ASN A 115 -11.56 -5.28 -10.42
N LYS A 116 -12.36 -4.70 -11.30
CA LYS A 116 -13.21 -3.54 -11.02
C LYS A 116 -14.25 -3.85 -9.94
N GLN A 117 -14.87 -5.01 -10.00
CA GLN A 117 -15.91 -5.42 -9.05
C GLN A 117 -15.38 -5.63 -7.62
N LEU A 118 -14.08 -5.90 -7.44
CA LEU A 118 -13.48 -6.07 -6.11
C LEU A 118 -13.61 -4.84 -5.21
N LYS A 119 -13.79 -3.64 -5.76
CA LYS A 119 -14.07 -2.43 -4.96
C LYS A 119 -15.39 -2.52 -4.17
N ASN A 120 -16.31 -3.38 -4.59
CA ASN A 120 -17.62 -3.59 -3.96
C ASN A 120 -17.64 -4.86 -3.09
N HIS A 121 -16.49 -5.52 -2.91
CA HIS A 121 -16.41 -6.75 -2.12
C HIS A 121 -16.79 -6.50 -0.66
N LYS A 122 -17.47 -7.46 -0.03
CA LYS A 122 -17.96 -7.37 1.37
C LYS A 122 -16.88 -6.99 2.39
N TYR A 123 -15.62 -7.32 2.11
CA TYR A 123 -14.46 -6.91 2.92
C TYR A 123 -14.42 -5.39 3.20
N PHE A 124 -14.78 -4.57 2.22
CA PHE A 124 -14.83 -3.12 2.39
C PHE A 124 -16.13 -2.62 3.05
N LEU A 125 -17.19 -3.43 3.04
CA LEU A 125 -18.49 -3.09 3.63
C LEU A 125 -18.60 -3.50 5.11
N ASP A 126 -17.85 -4.55 5.50
CA ASP A 126 -17.87 -5.08 6.86
C ASP A 126 -17.24 -4.08 7.84
N THR A 127 -18.04 -3.53 8.76
CA THR A 127 -17.57 -2.58 9.79
C THR A 127 -16.94 -3.27 11.01
N ASN A 128 -16.92 -4.59 11.06
CA ASN A 128 -16.44 -5.40 12.18
C ASN A 128 -14.92 -5.57 12.22
N CYS A 129 -14.16 -4.47 12.17
CA CYS A 129 -12.76 -4.49 12.58
C CYS A 129 -12.69 -3.99 14.02
N THR A 130 -12.53 -4.93 14.96
CA THR A 130 -12.39 -4.64 16.39
C THR A 130 -11.07 -3.90 16.66
N ASN A 131 -11.18 -2.72 17.26
CA ASN A 131 -10.05 -1.94 17.77
C ASN A 131 -9.31 -2.71 18.87
N ASN A 132 -8.22 -3.39 18.51
CA ASN A 132 -7.25 -3.93 19.46
C ASN A 132 -5.92 -3.15 19.44
N ALA A 133 -5.99 -1.82 19.28
CA ALA A 133 -4.85 -0.95 19.56
C ALA A 133 -5.00 -0.36 20.97
N LYS A 134 -4.71 -1.17 22.00
CA LYS A 134 -4.27 -0.63 23.29
C LYS A 134 -2.75 -0.82 23.38
N THR A 135 -2.10 0.29 23.71
CA THR A 135 -0.72 0.43 24.23
C THR A 135 0.42 0.04 23.30
N GLY A 136 0.99 1.05 22.63
CA GLY A 136 2.31 0.99 22.02
C GLY A 136 2.73 2.38 21.56
N ASN A 137 3.35 3.17 22.44
CA ASN A 137 4.05 4.40 22.07
C ASN A 137 5.21 4.03 21.14
N GLY A 138 4.96 3.98 19.83
CA GLY A 138 5.97 3.86 18.80
C GLY A 138 6.38 5.25 18.31
N THR A 139 7.40 5.83 18.92
CA THR A 139 8.10 7.03 18.43
C THR A 139 9.12 6.65 17.37
N VAL A 140 9.00 7.11 16.11
CA VAL A 140 10.11 7.20 15.12
C VAL A 140 9.71 8.26 14.08
N ARG A 141 10.30 9.47 14.10
CA ARG A 141 11.48 9.99 13.38
C ARG A 141 11.32 10.06 11.86
N ASP A 142 11.44 11.29 11.35
CA ASP A 142 11.59 11.63 9.94
C ASP A 142 12.86 10.98 9.40
N ASP A 143 12.72 10.04 8.46
CA ASP A 143 13.81 9.59 7.62
C ASP A 143 13.60 10.16 6.21
N ILE A 144 14.19 11.35 6.03
CA ILE A 144 14.63 12.07 4.82
C ILE A 144 13.55 12.58 3.85
#